data_AF-A0A842NXP6-F1
#
_entry.id   AF-A0A842NXP6-F1
#
_cell.length_a   1.000
_cell.length_b   1.000
_cell.length_c   1.000
_cell.angle_alpha   90.00
_cell.angle_beta   90.00
_cell.angle_gamma   90.00
#
_symmetry.space_group_name_H-M   'P 1'
#
loop_
_entity.id
_entity.type
_entity.pdbx_description
1 polymer ?
#
loop_
_entity_poly.entity_id
_entity_poly.type
_entity_poly.pdbx_seq_one_letter_code
_entity_poly.pdbx_strand_id
1 'polypeptide(L)'
;MAYSELVSYIREQLNQGRDPRVIRTYLLQRNMDPQAVDAAFDEIFRSQEPAKTSNAHSIILIGVIVLFMVIIGGGLSIYYNMAPDSPNLPEPQEPYTEDPIPIIDPDPEPDPEPIQEIPCDLNNPEEKYKCYIDLFEDDAIRCHEIKDLDEQEFCYITQDLYVLNY
;
A
#
# COMPACT_ATOMS: atom_id res chain seq x y z
N MET A 1 -22.56 10.66 30.42
CA MET A 1 -22.99 9.85 29.26
C MET A 1 -23.26 8.45 29.75
N ALA A 2 -24.30 7.77 29.26
CA ALA A 2 -24.53 6.38 29.64
C ALA A 2 -23.48 5.46 29.00
N TYR A 3 -23.15 4.33 29.65
CA TYR A 3 -22.15 3.39 29.13
C TYR A 3 -22.53 2.84 27.73
N SER A 4 -23.82 2.57 27.49
CA SER A 4 -24.31 2.12 26.19
C SER A 4 -24.14 3.17 25.08
N GLU A 5 -24.28 4.45 25.40
CA GLU A 5 -24.06 5.56 24.46
C GLU A 5 -22.57 5.71 24.15
N LEU A 6 -21.71 5.52 25.15
CA LEU A 6 -20.25 5.56 24.99
C LEU A 6 -19.77 4.47 24.02
N VAL A 7 -20.21 3.22 24.23
CA VAL A 7 -19.87 2.10 23.34
C VAL A 7 -20.37 2.36 21.91
N SER A 8 -21.59 2.87 21.77
CA SER A 8 -22.16 3.18 20.45
C SER A 8 -21.39 4.28 19.74
N TYR A 9 -21.02 5.34 20.47
CA TYR A 9 -20.19 6.43 19.95
C TYR A 9 -18.81 5.93 19.50
N ILE A 10 -18.11 5.17 20.34
CA ILE A 10 -16.79 4.63 20.00
C ILE A 10 -16.89 3.75 18.75
N ARG A 11 -17.89 2.87 18.67
CA ARG A 11 -18.11 2.01 17.49
C ARG A 11 -18.36 2.82 16.23
N GLU A 12 -19.16 3.87 16.31
CA GLU A 12 -19.42 4.76 15.17
C GLU A 12 -18.14 5.46 14.70
N GLN A 13 -17.34 6.00 15.63
CA GLN A 13 -16.08 6.67 15.30
C GLN A 13 -15.07 5.69 14.67
N LEU A 14 -14.99 4.46 15.15
CA LEU A 14 -14.15 3.41 14.56
C LEU A 14 -14.63 3.03 13.15
N ASN A 15 -15.94 2.93 12.93
CA ASN A 15 -16.51 2.67 11.60
C ASN A 15 -16.26 3.81 10.61
N GLN A 16 -16.06 5.03 11.10
CA GLN A 16 -15.65 6.18 10.29
C GLN A 16 -14.13 6.19 10.01
N GLY A 17 -13.39 5.16 10.45
CA GLY A 17 -11.95 5.04 10.22
C GLY A 17 -11.09 5.89 11.16
N ARG A 18 -11.66 6.43 12.24
CA ARG A 18 -10.88 7.22 13.20
C ARG A 18 -10.01 6.33 14.08
N ASP A 19 -8.82 6.84 14.38
CA ASP A 19 -7.85 6.14 15.21
C ASP A 19 -8.35 5.95 16.68
N PRO A 20 -8.27 4.73 17.24
CA PRO A 20 -8.71 4.44 18.61
C PRO A 20 -8.05 5.31 19.68
N ARG A 21 -6.76 5.65 19.52
CA ARG A 21 -6.01 6.48 20.48
C ARG A 21 -6.53 7.91 20.46
N VAL A 22 -6.88 8.43 19.28
CA VAL A 22 -7.48 9.76 19.13
C VAL A 22 -8.85 9.82 19.80
N ILE A 23 -9.70 8.81 19.57
CA ILE A 23 -11.03 8.70 20.20
C ILE A 23 -10.89 8.62 21.73
N ARG A 24 -9.98 7.77 22.23
CA ARG A 24 -9.70 7.63 23.67
C ARG A 24 -9.27 8.96 24.28
N THR A 25 -8.31 9.64 23.65
CA THR A 25 -7.78 10.92 24.12
C THR A 25 -8.88 11.99 24.18
N TYR A 26 -9.71 12.07 23.15
CA TYR A 26 -10.85 12.99 23.11
C TYR A 26 -11.87 12.73 24.23
N LEU A 27 -12.17 11.47 24.53
CA LEU A 27 -13.09 11.10 25.61
C LEU A 27 -12.51 11.46 26.98
N LEU A 28 -11.22 11.20 27.21
CA LEU A 28 -10.54 11.55 28.45
C LEU A 28 -10.45 13.07 28.65
N GLN A 29 -10.19 13.84 27.60
CA GLN A 29 -10.19 15.32 27.65
C GLN A 29 -11.56 15.90 28.04
N ARG A 30 -12.65 15.17 27.78
CA ARG A 30 -14.01 15.55 28.19
C ARG A 30 -14.36 15.11 29.61
N ASN A 31 -13.38 14.72 30.42
CA ASN A 31 -13.55 14.21 31.78
C ASN A 31 -14.43 12.95 31.85
N MET A 32 -14.40 12.11 30.82
CA MET A 32 -15.00 10.77 30.91
C MET A 32 -14.16 9.90 31.84
N ASP A 33 -14.82 9.00 32.56
CA ASP A 33 -14.17 8.05 33.46
C ASP A 33 -13.20 7.14 32.67
N PRO A 34 -11.90 7.13 32.98
CA PRO A 34 -10.92 6.33 32.25
C PRO A 34 -11.25 4.83 32.26
N GLN A 35 -11.78 4.32 33.38
CA GLN A 35 -12.12 2.90 33.50
C GLN A 35 -13.30 2.53 32.60
N ALA A 36 -14.33 3.36 32.55
CA ALA A 36 -15.46 3.17 31.64
C ALA A 36 -15.05 3.26 30.16
N VAL A 37 -14.13 4.16 29.80
CA VAL A 37 -13.61 4.28 28.43
C VAL A 37 -12.83 3.05 28.03
N ASP A 38 -11.91 2.59 28.88
CA ASP A 38 -11.09 1.40 28.61
C ASP A 38 -11.97 0.14 28.53
N ALA A 39 -12.94 -0.03 29.42
CA ALA A 39 -13.91 -1.13 29.38
C ALA A 39 -14.76 -1.13 28.09
N ALA A 40 -15.15 0.06 27.61
CA ALA A 40 -15.90 0.18 26.36
C ALA A 40 -15.08 -0.20 25.13
N PHE A 41 -13.79 0.17 25.08
CA PHE A 41 -12.89 -0.30 24.03
C PHE A 41 -12.68 -1.81 24.09
N ASP A 42 -12.45 -2.36 25.28
CA ASP A 42 -12.31 -3.81 25.47
C ASP A 42 -13.54 -4.58 24.99
N GLU A 43 -14.75 -4.11 25.29
CA GLU A 43 -15.98 -4.73 24.81
C GLU A 43 -16.07 -4.75 23.27
N ILE A 44 -15.70 -3.64 22.63
CA ILE A 44 -15.74 -3.51 21.17
C ILE A 44 -14.72 -4.44 20.52
N PHE A 45 -13.47 -4.44 20.99
CA PHE A 45 -12.42 -5.27 20.39
C PHE A 45 -12.57 -6.76 20.72
N ARG A 46 -13.08 -7.10 21.91
CA ARG A 46 -13.41 -8.48 22.28
C ARG A 46 -14.56 -9.04 21.46
N SER A 47 -15.53 -8.20 21.07
CA SER A 47 -16.62 -8.62 20.18
C SER A 47 -16.20 -8.85 18.72
N GLN A 48 -14.98 -8.42 18.34
CA GLN A 48 -14.38 -8.66 17.03
C GLN A 48 -13.47 -9.89 16.97
N GLU A 49 -13.36 -10.69 18.04
CA GLU A 49 -12.83 -12.05 17.88
C GLU A 49 -13.63 -12.72 16.75
N PRO A 50 -12.97 -13.25 15.70
CA PRO A 50 -13.67 -13.71 14.51
C PRO A 50 -14.69 -14.75 14.95
N ALA A 51 -15.96 -14.38 14.85
CA ALA A 51 -17.06 -15.33 15.00
C ALA A 51 -16.73 -16.47 14.05
N LYS A 52 -16.33 -17.60 14.63
CA LYS A 52 -15.95 -18.85 13.96
C LYS A 52 -16.83 -18.99 12.73
N THR A 53 -16.27 -18.67 11.57
CA THR A 53 -17.04 -18.49 10.34
C THR A 53 -17.76 -19.81 10.10
N SER A 54 -19.08 -19.76 10.20
CA SER A 54 -19.94 -20.89 9.84
C SER A 54 -19.49 -21.37 8.47
N ASN A 55 -19.15 -22.66 8.36
CA ASN A 55 -18.54 -23.31 7.21
C ASN A 55 -19.28 -23.08 5.87
N ALA A 56 -20.48 -22.49 5.89
CA ALA A 56 -21.26 -22.12 4.71
C ALA A 56 -20.55 -21.11 3.80
N HIS A 57 -19.86 -20.09 4.33
CA HIS A 57 -19.20 -19.09 3.48
C HIS A 57 -17.98 -19.65 2.73
N SER A 58 -17.24 -20.58 3.35
CA SER A 58 -16.07 -21.19 2.73
C SER A 58 -16.45 -22.14 1.59
N ILE A 59 -17.58 -22.87 1.73
CA ILE A 59 -18.07 -23.79 0.68
C ILE A 59 -18.53 -23.02 -0.57
N ILE A 60 -19.22 -21.88 -0.40
CA ILE A 60 -19.69 -21.06 -1.53
C ILE A 60 -18.49 -20.49 -2.30
N LEU A 61 -17.47 -19.98 -1.59
CA LEU A 61 -16.28 -19.40 -2.21
C LEU A 61 -15.48 -20.44 -3.01
N ILE A 62 -15.32 -21.65 -2.47
CA ILE A 62 -14.66 -22.76 -3.18
C ILE A 62 -15.47 -23.15 -4.43
N GLY A 63 -16.80 -23.19 -4.35
CA GLY A 63 -17.67 -23.48 -5.50
C GLY A 63 -17.50 -22.48 -6.65
N VAL A 64 -17.40 -21.18 -6.34
CA VAL A 64 -17.20 -20.12 -7.35
C VAL A 64 -15.83 -20.24 -8.01
N ILE A 65 -14.77 -20.50 -7.24
CA ILE A 65 -13.40 -20.65 -7.77
C ILE A 65 -13.30 -21.85 -8.72
N VAL A 66 -13.89 -23.00 -8.34
CA VAL A 66 -13.88 -24.20 -9.19
C VAL A 66 -14.67 -23.97 -10.47
N LEU A 67 -15.83 -23.33 -10.40
CA LEU A 67 -16.62 -22.98 -11.59
C LEU A 67 -15.82 -22.08 -12.54
N PHE A 68 -15.11 -21.08 -12.00
CA PHE A 68 -14.31 -20.15 -12.80
C PHE A 68 -13.14 -20.85 -13.49
N MET A 69 -12.45 -21.77 -12.79
CA MET A 69 -11.40 -22.58 -13.40
C MET A 69 -11.92 -23.51 -14.49
N VAL A 70 -13.11 -24.10 -14.34
CA VAL A 70 -13.70 -24.95 -15.38
C VAL A 70 -14.11 -24.12 -16.61
N ILE A 71 -14.63 -22.91 -16.42
CA ILE A 71 -14.99 -22.02 -17.52
C ILE A 71 -13.74 -21.52 -18.26
N ILE A 72 -12.72 -21.06 -17.55
CA ILE A 72 -11.47 -20.60 -18.17
C ILE A 72 -10.72 -21.76 -18.82
N GLY A 73 -10.56 -22.88 -18.10
CA GLY A 73 -9.86 -24.06 -18.60
C GLY A 73 -10.58 -24.69 -19.79
N GLY A 74 -11.91 -24.82 -19.72
CA GLY A 74 -12.73 -25.30 -20.83
C GLY A 74 -12.72 -24.35 -22.02
N GLY A 75 -12.84 -23.04 -21.78
CA GLY A 75 -12.79 -22.01 -22.81
C GLY A 75 -11.44 -21.97 -23.53
N LEU A 76 -10.33 -22.02 -22.79
CA LEU A 76 -8.98 -22.11 -23.38
C LEU A 76 -8.80 -23.41 -24.16
N SER A 77 -9.28 -24.55 -23.64
CA SER A 77 -9.17 -25.84 -24.35
C SER A 77 -9.92 -25.83 -25.67
N ILE A 78 -11.13 -25.26 -25.71
CA ILE A 78 -11.89 -25.10 -26.97
C ILE A 78 -11.17 -24.11 -27.89
N TYR A 79 -10.68 -22.97 -27.37
CA TYR A 79 -9.95 -21.98 -28.16
C TYR A 79 -8.70 -22.58 -28.81
N TYR A 80 -7.87 -23.32 -28.08
CA TYR A 80 -6.66 -23.93 -28.64
C TYR A 80 -6.95 -25.08 -29.62
N ASN A 81 -8.05 -25.83 -29.45
CA ASN A 81 -8.42 -26.90 -30.38
C ASN A 81 -9.23 -26.41 -31.59
N MET A 82 -9.83 -25.21 -31.53
CA MET A 82 -10.57 -24.59 -32.63
C MET A 82 -9.83 -23.42 -33.27
N ALA A 83 -8.64 -23.05 -32.75
CA ALA A 83 -7.80 -22.05 -33.40
C ALA A 83 -7.48 -22.56 -34.82
N PRO A 84 -7.95 -21.86 -35.87
CA PRO A 84 -7.56 -22.21 -37.22
C PRO A 84 -6.04 -22.11 -37.31
N ASP A 85 -5.41 -23.05 -38.03
CA ASP A 85 -3.97 -23.02 -38.30
C ASP A 85 -3.54 -21.58 -38.58
N SER A 86 -2.68 -21.06 -37.71
CA SER A 86 -2.23 -19.67 -37.76
C SER A 86 -1.76 -19.39 -39.19
N PRO A 87 -2.34 -18.39 -39.89
CA PRO A 87 -1.92 -18.09 -41.25
C PRO A 87 -0.43 -17.78 -41.21
N ASN A 88 0.36 -18.52 -42.01
CA ASN A 88 1.81 -18.35 -42.12
C ASN A 88 2.15 -16.85 -42.17
N LEU A 89 2.58 -16.31 -41.03
CA LEU A 89 3.12 -14.97 -40.97
C LEU A 89 4.44 -15.02 -41.72
N PRO A 90 4.71 -14.10 -42.67
CA PRO A 90 6.00 -14.03 -43.31
C PRO A 90 7.08 -13.88 -42.22
N GLU A 91 8.15 -14.68 -42.34
CA GLU A 91 9.27 -14.66 -41.41
C GLU A 91 9.72 -13.21 -41.14
N PRO A 92 9.98 -12.85 -39.87
CA PRO A 92 10.59 -11.58 -39.54
C PRO A 92 11.90 -11.43 -40.34
N GLN A 93 12.01 -10.39 -41.15
CA GLN A 93 13.27 -10.06 -41.80
C GLN A 93 14.28 -9.72 -40.70
N GLU A 94 15.42 -10.40 -40.72
CA GLU A 94 16.55 -10.10 -39.84
C GLU A 94 16.92 -8.61 -39.95
N PRO A 95 17.24 -7.96 -38.83
CA PRO A 95 17.59 -6.54 -38.83
C PRO A 95 18.80 -6.32 -39.74
N TYR A 96 18.63 -5.40 -40.68
CA TYR A 96 19.69 -4.86 -41.52
C TYR A 96 20.85 -4.39 -40.62
N THR A 97 22.03 -4.92 -40.90
CA THR A 97 23.28 -4.44 -40.31
C THR A 97 23.53 -3.05 -40.87
N GLU A 98 23.20 -2.01 -40.10
CA GLU A 98 23.74 -0.68 -40.35
C GLU A 98 25.27 -0.75 -40.18
N ASP A 99 25.99 -0.16 -41.14
CA ASP A 99 27.45 -0.01 -41.09
C ASP A 99 27.88 0.53 -39.71
N PRO A 100 28.98 0.04 -39.13
CA PRO A 100 29.44 0.51 -37.83
C PRO A 100 29.72 2.02 -37.89
N ILE A 101 28.85 2.78 -37.24
CA ILE A 101 29.09 4.17 -36.87
C ILE A 101 30.41 4.19 -36.09
N PRO A 102 31.34 5.12 -36.37
CA PRO A 102 32.56 5.27 -35.59
C PRO A 102 32.20 5.32 -34.10
N ILE A 103 32.73 4.37 -33.32
CA ILE A 103 32.65 4.40 -31.87
C ILE A 103 33.44 5.63 -31.45
N ILE A 104 32.73 6.74 -31.26
CA ILE A 104 33.19 7.80 -30.39
C ILE A 104 33.02 7.19 -29.01
N ASP A 105 34.14 6.93 -28.32
CA ASP A 105 34.13 6.50 -26.93
C ASP A 105 33.15 7.41 -26.19
N PRO A 106 32.03 6.88 -25.63
CA PRO A 106 31.19 7.69 -24.79
C PRO A 106 32.08 8.20 -23.66
N ASP A 107 32.12 9.52 -23.53
CA ASP A 107 32.70 10.25 -22.41
C ASP A 107 32.39 9.45 -21.13
N PRO A 108 33.38 9.13 -20.27
CA PRO A 108 33.14 8.38 -19.05
C PRO A 108 31.91 8.94 -18.36
N GLU A 109 30.88 8.10 -18.20
CA GLU A 109 29.71 8.45 -17.40
C GLU A 109 30.23 9.04 -16.08
N PRO A 110 29.78 10.25 -15.71
CA PRO A 110 30.23 10.86 -14.47
C PRO A 110 29.95 9.88 -13.34
N ASP A 111 30.98 9.64 -12.52
CA ASP A 111 30.87 8.83 -11.31
C ASP A 111 29.56 9.18 -10.59
N PRO A 112 28.76 8.18 -10.17
CA PRO A 112 27.51 8.45 -9.46
C PRO A 112 27.81 9.36 -8.28
N GLU A 113 27.21 10.54 -8.28
CA GLU A 113 27.38 11.51 -7.21
C GLU A 113 27.08 10.83 -5.86
N PRO A 114 27.87 11.15 -4.81
CA PRO A 114 27.73 10.53 -3.52
C PRO A 114 26.28 10.67 -3.02
N ILE A 115 25.77 9.53 -2.56
CA ILE A 115 24.45 9.35 -1.95
C ILE A 115 24.25 10.49 -0.96
N GLN A 116 23.22 11.32 -1.19
CA GLN A 116 22.91 12.43 -0.30
C GLN A 116 22.57 11.86 1.07
N GLU A 117 23.47 12.06 2.05
CA GLU A 117 23.15 11.83 3.45
C GLU A 117 22.02 12.79 3.82
N ILE A 118 20.85 12.23 4.14
CA ILE A 118 19.67 13.02 4.50
C ILE A 118 19.99 13.75 5.81
N PRO A 119 20.02 15.10 5.84
CA PRO A 119 20.50 15.86 7.00
C PRO A 119 19.47 15.92 8.16
N CYS A 120 18.42 15.10 8.12
CA CYS A 120 17.34 15.14 9.10
C CYS A 120 17.78 14.47 10.41
N ASP A 121 17.47 15.07 11.56
CA ASP A 121 17.60 14.38 12.85
C ASP A 121 16.55 13.26 12.94
N LEU A 122 17.01 12.01 12.84
CA LEU A 122 16.16 10.82 12.74
C LEU A 122 15.56 10.38 14.08
N ASN A 123 15.92 11.05 15.19
CA ASN A 123 15.51 10.61 16.53
C ASN A 123 14.10 11.06 16.93
N ASN A 124 13.52 12.05 16.24
CA ASN A 124 12.17 12.54 16.49
C ASN A 124 11.28 12.37 15.24
N PRO A 125 10.19 11.57 15.31
CA PRO A 125 9.34 11.31 14.16
C PRO A 125 8.61 12.55 13.62
N GLU A 126 8.28 13.54 14.46
CA GLU A 126 7.64 14.78 14.01
C GLU A 126 8.62 15.66 13.22
N GLU A 127 9.86 15.77 13.67
CA GLU A 127 10.91 16.51 12.97
C GLU A 127 11.33 15.80 11.68
N LYS A 128 11.40 14.46 11.72
CA LYS A 128 11.64 13.64 10.52
C LYS A 128 10.56 13.89 9.47
N TYR A 129 9.28 13.84 9.83
CA TYR A 129 8.18 14.10 8.91
C TYR A 129 8.25 15.50 8.29
N LYS A 130 8.48 16.53 9.12
CA LYS A 130 8.62 17.90 8.65
C LYS A 130 9.79 18.07 7.67
N CYS A 131 10.93 17.46 7.97
CA CYS A 131 12.12 17.52 7.12
C CYS A 131 11.86 16.90 5.74
N TYR A 132 11.16 15.76 5.68
CA TYR A 132 10.79 15.13 4.40
C TYR A 132 9.81 15.99 3.57
N ILE A 133 8.88 16.70 4.21
CA ILE A 133 8.00 17.65 3.50
C ILE A 133 8.83 18.75 2.83
N ASP A 134 9.75 19.38 3.56
CA ASP A 134 10.59 20.44 3.03
C ASP A 134 11.42 19.93 1.81
N LEU A 135 11.92 18.69 1.90
CA LEU A 135 12.65 18.05 0.79
C LEU A 135 11.77 17.74 -0.43
N PHE A 136 10.48 17.44 -0.23
CA PHE A 136 9.54 17.25 -1.34
C PHE A 136 9.13 18.56 -2.00
N GLU A 137 9.01 19.65 -1.25
CA GLU A 137 8.74 20.99 -1.79
C GLU A 137 9.88 21.45 -2.72
N ASP A 138 11.13 21.11 -2.37
CA ASP A 138 12.33 21.46 -3.14
C ASP A 138 12.71 20.45 -4.25
N ASP A 139 11.92 19.38 -4.45
CA ASP A 139 12.22 18.24 -5.35
C ASP A 139 13.63 17.66 -5.10
N ALA A 140 14.10 17.77 -3.86
CA ALA A 140 15.46 17.43 -3.44
C ALA A 140 15.62 15.95 -3.09
N ILE A 141 14.53 15.20 -3.01
CA ILE A 141 14.53 13.79 -2.62
C ILE A 141 13.64 12.94 -3.52
N ARG A 142 14.14 11.76 -3.90
CA ARG A 142 13.36 10.71 -4.56
C ARG A 142 13.38 9.45 -3.72
N CYS A 143 12.22 9.00 -3.24
CA CYS A 143 12.14 7.86 -2.31
C CYS A 143 12.78 6.56 -2.83
N HIS A 144 12.80 6.35 -4.16
CA HIS A 144 13.42 5.17 -4.76
C HIS A 144 14.96 5.19 -4.76
N GLU A 145 15.59 6.34 -4.48
CA GLU A 145 17.05 6.50 -4.41
C GLU A 145 17.59 6.27 -2.98
N ILE A 146 16.71 6.18 -1.98
CA ILE A 146 17.06 5.91 -0.59
C ILE A 146 17.46 4.43 -0.43
N LYS A 147 18.64 4.18 0.14
CA LYS A 147 19.22 2.83 0.29
C LYS A 147 18.73 2.09 1.54
N ASP A 148 18.38 2.82 2.60
CA ASP A 148 17.85 2.23 3.81
C ASP A 148 16.36 1.94 3.62
N LEU A 149 15.96 0.68 3.86
CA LEU A 149 14.59 0.20 3.61
C LEU A 149 13.56 0.87 4.52
N ASP A 150 13.90 1.09 5.79
CA ASP A 150 13.00 1.71 6.77
C ASP A 150 12.81 3.20 6.45
N GLU A 151 13.87 3.86 5.99
CA GLU A 151 13.81 5.25 5.52
C GLU A 151 13.05 5.38 4.19
N GLN A 152 13.25 4.44 3.27
CA GLN A 152 12.55 4.40 2.00
C GLN A 152 11.04 4.22 2.21
N GLU A 153 10.62 3.31 3.08
CA GLU A 153 9.20 3.11 3.41
C GLU A 153 8.61 4.37 4.06
N PHE A 154 9.33 4.99 5.01
CA PHE A 154 8.90 6.25 5.62
C PHE A 154 8.76 7.39 4.61
N CYS A 155 9.68 7.47 3.64
CA CYS A 155 9.63 8.45 2.55
C CYS A 155 8.35 8.30 1.72
N TYR A 156 8.00 7.09 1.29
CA TYR A 156 6.78 6.85 0.51
C TYR A 156 5.52 7.19 1.29
N ILE A 157 5.44 6.79 2.57
CA ILE A 157 4.31 7.15 3.43
C ILE A 157 4.18 8.67 3.56
N THR A 158 5.30 9.38 3.70
CA THR A 158 5.31 10.84 3.82
C THR A 158 4.94 11.52 2.52
N GLN A 159 5.40 11.01 1.38
CA GLN A 159 5.04 11.49 0.04
C GLN A 159 3.53 11.37 -0.21
N ASP A 160 2.95 10.21 0.11
CA ASP A 160 1.50 9.99 -0.02
C ASP A 160 0.70 10.98 0.86
N LEU A 161 1.15 11.20 2.10
CA LEU A 161 0.53 12.17 3.00
C LEU A 161 0.68 13.61 2.51
N TYR A 162 1.81 13.96 1.92
CA TYR A 162 2.04 15.30 1.34
C TYR A 162 1.08 15.56 0.17
N VAL A 163 0.98 14.61 -0.77
CA VAL A 163 0.08 14.69 -1.94
C VAL A 163 -1.40 14.74 -1.53
N LEU A 164 -1.79 14.12 -0.42
CA LEU A 164 -3.18 14.18 0.07
C LEU A 164 -3.55 15.53 0.71
N ASN A 165 -2.57 16.31 1.15
CA ASN A 165 -2.78 17.57 1.87
C ASN A 165 -2.60 18.84 1.01
N TYR A 166 -2.10 18.70 -0.22
CA TYR A 166 -1.86 19.79 -1.19
C TYR A 166 -2.56 19.51 -2.53
#